data_AF-A0A7H1J231-F1
#
_entry.id   AF-A0A7H1J231-F1
#
_cell.length_a   1.000
_cell.length_b   1.000
_cell.length_c   1.000
_cell.angle_alpha   90.00
_cell.angle_beta   90.00
_cell.angle_gamma   90.00
#
_symmetry.space_group_name_H-M   'P 1'
#
loop_
_entity.id
_entity.type
_entity.pdbx_description
1 polymer ?
#
loop_
_entity_poly.entity_id
_entity_poly.type
_entity_poly.pdbx_seq_one_letter_code
_entity_poly.pdbx_strand_id
1 'polypeptide(L)' 'MMIVDLVDEVDFKERLIALGAPVTQEQSLAEVQTAVLIWLQAYPEQMPFVKDLCSDMQKVNTTVLPDVSSVMAAFSLKFR' A
#
# COMPACT_ATOMS: atom_id res chain seq x y z
N MET A 1 -27.17 1.72 6.75
CA MET A 1 -26.33 1.03 5.76
C MET A 1 -24.92 1.53 6.01
N MET A 2 -24.06 0.75 6.67
CA MET A 2 -22.66 1.18 6.82
C MET A 2 -22.00 0.87 5.48
N ILE A 3 -21.67 1.91 4.71
CA ILE A 3 -20.79 1.75 3.55
C ILE A 3 -19.41 1.49 4.16
N VAL A 4 -19.05 0.22 4.25
CA VAL A 4 -17.71 -0.19 4.65
C VAL A 4 -16.82 0.06 3.45
N ASP A 5 -15.79 0.88 3.64
CA ASP A 5 -14.78 1.15 2.62
C ASP A 5 -13.97 -0.15 2.46
N LEU A 6 -14.15 -0.86 1.34
CA LEU A 6 -13.40 -2.08 1.05
C LEU A 6 -12.15 -1.67 0.30
N VAL A 7 -10.99 -1.88 0.92
CA VAL A 7 -9.71 -1.71 0.26
C VAL A 7 -9.32 -3.04 -0.37
N ASP A 8 -9.47 -3.10 -1.69
CA ASP A 8 -8.97 -4.18 -2.53
C ASP A 8 -7.63 -3.81 -3.19
N GLU A 9 -7.16 -4.70 -4.06
CA GLU A 9 -5.90 -4.53 -4.80
C GLU A 9 -5.89 -3.25 -5.65
N VAL A 10 -7.00 -2.94 -6.33
CA VAL A 10 -7.12 -1.78 -7.22
C VAL A 10 -7.02 -0.49 -6.42
N ASP A 11 -7.79 -0.38 -5.34
CA ASP A 11 -7.76 0.77 -4.41
C ASP A 11 -6.36 1.02 -3.86
N PHE A 12 -5.68 -0.05 -3.43
CA PHE A 12 -4.32 0.04 -2.92
C PHE A 12 -3.33 0.55 -3.97
N LYS A 13 -3.40 0.02 -5.19
CA LYS A 13 -2.56 0.46 -6.32
C LYS A 13 -2.85 1.91 -6.69
N GLU A 14 -4.11 2.33 -6.74
CA GLU A 14 -4.47 3.73 -7.04
C GLU A 14 -3.86 4.69 -6.04
N ARG A 15 -3.94 4.38 -4.74
CA ARG A 15 -3.34 5.24 -3.71
C ARG A 15 -1.82 5.26 -3.77
N LEU A 16 -1.16 4.15 -4.13
CA LEU A 16 0.29 4.12 -4.36
C LEU A 16 0.69 4.97 -5.57
N ILE A 17 -0.07 4.90 -6.67
CA ILE A 17 0.15 5.72 -7.87
C ILE A 17 -0.04 7.21 -7.53
N ALA A 18 -1.05 7.54 -6.72
CA ALA A 18 -1.29 8.91 -6.26
C ALA A 18 -0.15 9.46 -5.39
N LEU A 19 0.57 8.60 -4.66
CA LEU A 19 1.81 8.96 -3.95
C LEU A 19 3.03 9.10 -4.88
N GLY A 20 2.90 8.75 -6.16
CA GLY A 20 4.00 8.77 -7.13
C GLY A 20 4.83 7.49 -7.17
N ALA A 21 4.34 6.39 -6.59
CA ALA A 21 5.03 5.11 -6.69
C ALA A 21 5.03 4.60 -8.14
N PRO A 22 6.14 4.01 -8.63
CA PRO A 22 6.27 3.51 -9.99
C PRO A 22 5.58 2.15 -10.15
N VAL A 23 4.27 2.11 -9.90
CA VAL A 23 3.44 0.90 -9.97
C VAL A 23 2.32 1.09 -10.99
N THR A 24 1.79 0.00 -11.52
CA THR A 24 0.67 0.03 -12.48
C THR A 24 -0.45 -0.91 -12.05
N GLN A 25 -1.64 -0.68 -12.59
CA GLN A 25 -2.81 -1.51 -12.29
C GLN A 25 -2.66 -2.96 -12.79
N GLU A 26 -1.86 -3.17 -13.83
CA GLU A 26 -1.63 -4.47 -14.47
C GLU A 26 -0.67 -5.38 -13.66
N GLN A 27 0.13 -4.82 -12.75
CA GLN A 27 1.08 -5.57 -11.93
C GLN A 27 0.38 -6.39 -10.86
N SER A 28 0.90 -7.56 -10.53
CA SER A 28 0.39 -8.33 -9.37
C SER A 28 0.79 -7.67 -8.04
N LEU A 29 0.05 -7.89 -6.95
CA LEU A 29 0.44 -7.39 -5.60
C LEU A 29 1.89 -7.68 -5.21
N ALA A 30 2.44 -8.85 -5.59
CA ALA A 30 3.83 -9.19 -5.33
C ALA A 30 4.84 -8.32 -6.12
N GLU A 31 4.49 -7.95 -7.36
CA GLU A 31 5.29 -7.05 -8.18
C GLU A 31 5.21 -5.63 -7.65
N VAL A 32 4.00 -5.17 -7.28
CA VAL A 32 3.77 -3.89 -6.61
C VAL A 32 4.59 -3.79 -5.33
N GLN A 33 4.56 -4.82 -4.48
CA GLN A 33 5.36 -4.88 -3.27
C GLN A 33 6.85 -4.71 -3.58
N THR A 34 7.36 -5.44 -4.58
CA THR A 34 8.77 -5.39 -4.96
C THR A 34 9.15 -4.02 -5.52
N ALA A 35 8.34 -3.47 -6.42
CA ALA A 35 8.55 -2.16 -7.02
C ALA A 35 8.55 -1.04 -5.96
N VAL A 36 7.58 -1.06 -5.03
CA VAL A 36 7.51 -0.10 -3.92
C VAL A 36 8.71 -0.26 -2.99
N LEU A 37 9.13 -1.48 -2.66
CA LEU A 37 10.32 -1.70 -1.82
C LEU A 37 11.60 -1.19 -2.48
N ILE A 38 11.75 -1.36 -3.79
CA ILE A 38 12.90 -0.82 -4.54
C ILE A 38 12.81 0.71 -4.60
N TRP A 39 11.62 1.25 -4.85
CA TRP A 39 11.37 2.69 -4.88
C TRP A 39 11.67 3.35 -3.53
N LEU A 40 11.23 2.76 -2.42
CA LEU A 40 11.53 3.25 -1.07
C LEU A 40 13.02 3.16 -0.71
N GLN A 41 13.78 2.22 -1.29
CA GLN A 41 15.24 2.19 -1.13
C GLN A 41 15.92 3.33 -1.90
N ALA A 42 15.40 3.69 -3.08
CA ALA A 42 15.91 4.81 -3.87
C ALA A 42 15.46 6.18 -3.30
N TYR A 43 14.25 6.25 -2.74
CA TYR A 43 13.62 7.45 -2.22
C TYR A 43 13.12 7.21 -0.78
N PRO A 44 14.03 7.10 0.21
CA PRO A 44 13.66 6.84 1.60
C PRO A 44 12.81 7.95 2.23
N GLU A 45 12.82 9.15 1.64
CA GLU A 45 11.92 10.27 2.02
C GLU A 45 10.43 9.96 1.79
N GLN A 46 10.10 9.03 0.89
CA GLN A 46 8.72 8.63 0.58
C GLN A 46 8.16 7.65 1.63
N MET A 47 9.04 7.09 2.44
CA MET A 47 8.72 6.11 3.44
C MET A 47 7.65 6.55 4.48
N PRO A 48 7.74 7.75 5.10
CA PRO A 48 6.67 8.23 5.99
C PRO A 48 5.31 8.30 5.29
N PHE A 49 5.25 8.67 4.01
CA PHE A 49 4.00 8.75 3.25
C PHE A 49 3.39 7.37 3.01
N VAL A 50 4.19 6.36 2.67
CA VAL A 50 3.71 4.98 2.52
C VAL A 50 3.23 4.41 3.86
N LYS A 51 3.92 4.73 4.97
CA LYS A 51 3.48 4.34 6.32
C LYS A 51 2.16 5.01 6.73
N ASP A 52 2.01 6.29 6.44
CA ASP A 52 0.79 7.05 6.71
C ASP A 52 -0.38 6.48 5.89
N LEU A 53 -0.15 6.23 4.59
CA LEU A 53 -1.12 5.57 3.72
C LEU A 53 -1.57 4.22 4.30
N CYS A 54 -0.61 3.40 4.75
CA CYS A 54 -0.94 2.10 5.31
C CYS A 54 -1.77 2.22 6.61
N SER A 55 -1.45 3.22 7.43
CA SER A 55 -2.18 3.47 8.68
C SER A 55 -3.59 4.02 8.41
N ASP A 56 -3.75 4.85 7.37
CA ASP A 56 -5.03 5.37 6.92
C ASP A 56 -5.96 4.26 6.44
N MET A 57 -5.44 3.34 5.62
CA MET A 57 -6.20 2.22 5.08
C MET A 57 -6.57 1.17 6.14
N GLN A 58 -5.88 1.13 7.29
CA GLN A 58 -6.17 0.24 8.43
C GLN A 58 -7.10 0.87 9.48
N LYS A 59 -7.74 2.01 9.19
CA LYS A 59 -8.69 2.65 10.11
C LYS A 59 -9.92 1.78 10.36
N VAL A 60 -10.54 1.97 11.53
CA VAL A 60 -11.63 1.13 12.10
C VAL A 60 -12.85 0.94 11.18
N ASN A 61 -13.06 1.81 10.19
CA ASN A 61 -14.20 1.74 9.26
C ASN A 61 -13.84 1.19 7.86
N THR A 62 -12.62 0.68 7.69
CA THR A 62 -12.12 0.17 6.41
C THR A 62 -11.87 -1.33 6.52
N THR A 63 -12.44 -2.11 5.61
CA THR A 63 -12.11 -3.54 5.47
C THR A 63 -10.99 -3.67 4.45
N VAL A 64 -9.82 -4.10 4.88
CA VAL A 64 -8.70 -4.37 3.98
C VAL A 64 -8.67 -5.85 3.65
N LEU A 65 -8.57 -6.20 2.36
CA LEU A 65 -8.39 -7.60 1.96
C LEU A 65 -7.08 -8.18 2.54
N PRO A 66 -7.07 -9.48 2.90
CA PRO A 66 -5.92 -10.11 3.53
C PRO A 66 -4.66 -10.06 2.67
N ASP A 67 -4.78 -10.18 1.35
CA ASP A 67 -3.65 -10.06 0.42
C ASP A 67 -3.01 -8.66 0.46
N VAL A 68 -3.82 -7.60 0.50
CA VAL A 68 -3.34 -6.23 0.60
C VAL A 68 -2.69 -5.99 1.97
N SER A 69 -3.35 -6.44 3.04
CA SER A 69 -2.81 -6.36 4.41
C SER A 69 -1.44 -7.03 4.54
N SER A 70 -1.24 -8.17 3.87
CA SER A 70 0.04 -8.88 3.82
C SER A 70 1.15 -8.02 3.18
N VAL A 71 0.85 -7.35 2.07
CA VAL A 71 1.79 -6.43 1.40
C VAL A 71 2.13 -5.23 2.29
N MET A 72 1.12 -4.63 2.93
CA MET A 72 1.30 -3.51 3.85
C MET A 72 2.19 -3.88 5.05
N ALA A 73 1.99 -5.09 5.60
CA ALA A 73 2.82 -5.60 6.69
C ALA A 73 4.29 -5.74 6.27
N ALA A 74 4.56 -6.13 5.02
CA ALA A 74 5.92 -6.24 4.51
C ALA A 74 6.66 -4.88 4.47
N PHE A 75 5.94 -3.79 4.20
CA PHE A 75 6.51 -2.43 4.27
C PHE A 75 6.80 -1.98 5.70
N SER A 76 5.99 -2.41 6.67
CA SER A 76 6.21 -2.09 8.08
C SER A 76 7.41 -2.85 8.68
N LEU A 77 7.58 -4.12 8.30
CA LEU A 77 8.64 -5.00 8.82
C LEU A 77 10.04 -4.72 8.24
N LYS A 78 10.13 -4.31 6.97
CA LYS A 78 11.43 -4.25 6.26
C LYS A 78 12.29 -3.03 6.58
N PHE A 79 11.72 -2.04 7.27
CA PHE A 79 12.38 -0.77 7.56
C PHE A 79 12.26 -0.39 9.04
N ARG A 80 12.46 -1.40 9.90
CA ARG A 80 12.55 -1.22 11.35
C ARG A 80 13.99 -1.00 11.78
#